data_AF-A0A1E3RK64-F1
#
_entry.id   AF-A0A1E3RK64-F1
#
_cell.length_a   1.000
_cell.length_b   1.000
_cell.length_c   1.000
_cell.angle_alpha   90.00
_cell.angle_beta   90.00
_cell.angle_gamma   90.00
#
_symmetry.space_group_name_H-M   'P 1'
#
loop_
_entity.id
_entity.type
_entity.pdbx_description
1 polymer ?
#
loop_
_entity_poly.entity_id
_entity_poly.type
_entity_poly.pdbx_seq_one_letter_code
_entity_poly.pdbx_strand_id
1 'polypeptide(L)' 'MLYMDPITKAGRDLTKARQELKKAMEFAAEVAIEAHAEGMTEVELSTRLAVNRMTIRKWLGK' A
#
# COMPACT_ATOMS: atom_id res chain seq x y z
N MET A 1 -6.20 -17.81 -32.17
CA MET A 1 -6.26 -16.94 -30.97
C MET A 1 -6.53 -17.86 -29.79
N LEU A 2 -5.53 -18.17 -28.96
CA LEU A 2 -5.74 -19.02 -27.78
C LEU A 2 -6.62 -18.23 -26.80
N TYR A 3 -7.86 -18.69 -26.60
CA TYR A 3 -8.73 -18.15 -25.57
C TYR A 3 -8.09 -18.47 -24.21
N MET A 4 -7.70 -17.44 -23.48
CA MET A 4 -7.28 -17.59 -22.09
C MET A 4 -8.53 -17.96 -21.28
N ASP A 5 -8.47 -19.08 -20.56
CA ASP A 5 -9.58 -19.49 -19.72
C ASP A 5 -9.82 -18.47 -18.58
N PRO A 6 -11.05 -18.41 -18.03
CA PRO A 6 -11.39 -17.43 -17.00
C PRO A 6 -10.52 -17.51 -15.73
N ILE A 7 -10.04 -18.69 -15.32
CA ILE A 7 -9.24 -18.83 -14.09
C ILE A 7 -7.83 -18.29 -14.29
N THR A 8 -7.23 -18.54 -15.46
CA THR A 8 -5.92 -17.98 -15.83
C THR A 8 -5.97 -16.45 -15.93
N LYS A 9 -7.06 -15.90 -16.49
CA LYS A 9 -7.28 -14.45 -16.51
C LYS A 9 -7.36 -13.87 -15.09
N ALA A 10 -8.21 -14.45 -14.24
CA ALA A 10 -8.40 -13.99 -12.87
C ALA A 10 -7.08 -14.04 -12.06
N GLY A 11 -6.27 -15.09 -12.24
CA GLY A 11 -4.96 -15.20 -11.59
C GLY A 11 -3.98 -14.12 -12.04
N ARG A 12 -3.96 -13.78 -13.34
CA ARG A 12 -3.15 -12.67 -13.87
C ARG A 12 -3.59 -11.32 -13.33
N ASP A 13 -4.90 -11.06 -13.31
CA ASP A 13 -5.46 -9.80 -12.82
C ASP A 13 -5.17 -9.63 -11.32
N LEU A 14 -5.29 -10.70 -10.53
CA LEU A 14 -4.93 -10.70 -9.11
C LEU A 14 -3.43 -10.45 -8.89
N THR A 15 -2.57 -11.03 -9.71
CA THR A 15 -1.12 -10.80 -9.65
C THR A 15 -0.80 -9.33 -9.93
N LYS A 16 -1.43 -8.75 -10.96
CA LYS A 16 -1.26 -7.34 -11.30
C LYS A 16 -1.74 -6.43 -10.17
N ALA A 17 -2.94 -6.68 -9.63
CA ALA A 17 -3.49 -5.90 -8.53
C ALA A 17 -2.60 -5.95 -7.27
N ARG A 18 -2.00 -7.10 -6.97
CA ARG A 18 -1.04 -7.23 -5.86
C ARG A 18 0.22 -6.42 -6.09
N GLN A 19 0.74 -6.37 -7.31
CA GLN A 19 1.91 -5.54 -7.65
C GLN A 19 1.59 -4.05 -7.54
N GLU A 20 0.41 -3.64 -8.01
CA GLU A 20 -0.05 -2.25 -7.90
C GLU A 20 -0.26 -1.84 -6.44
N LEU A 21 -0.90 -2.70 -5.62
CA LEU A 21 -1.04 -2.49 -4.19
C LEU A 21 0.32 -2.35 -3.51
N LYS A 22 1.28 -3.22 -3.83
CA LYS A 22 2.63 -3.15 -3.26
C LYS A 22 3.28 -1.79 -3.54
N LYS A 23 3.25 -1.32 -4.79
CA LYS A 23 3.81 -0.02 -5.17
C LYS A 23 3.13 1.15 -4.46
N ALA A 24 1.79 1.12 -4.37
CA ALA A 24 1.03 2.14 -3.65
C ALA A 24 1.39 2.19 -2.16
N MET A 25 1.58 1.02 -1.54
CA MET A 25 1.99 0.90 -0.13
C MET A 25 3.42 1.35 0.11
N GLU A 26 4.35 1.09 -0.81
CA GLU A 26 5.74 1.57 -0.74
C GLU A 26 5.80 3.10 -0.79
N PHE A 27 5.11 3.71 -1.76
CA PHE A 27 5.02 5.17 -1.87
C PHE A 27 4.35 5.80 -0.64
N ALA A 28 3.25 5.21 -0.15
CA ALA A 28 2.58 5.70 1.06
C ALA A 28 3.51 5.64 2.29
N ALA A 29 4.38 4.62 2.39
CA ALA A 29 5.35 4.51 3.46
C ALA A 29 6.40 5.63 3.40
N GLU A 30 6.96 5.92 2.22
CA GLU A 30 7.92 7.00 1.99
C GLU A 30 7.34 8.35 2.42
N VAL A 31 6.15 8.69 1.91
CA VAL A 31 5.45 9.94 2.25
C VAL A 31 5.10 10.01 3.75
N ALA A 32 4.71 8.88 4.36
CA ALA A 32 4.41 8.84 5.78
C ALA A 32 5.63 9.13 6.66
N ILE A 33 6.81 8.65 6.26
CA ILE A 33 8.07 8.91 6.96
C ILE A 33 8.43 10.40 6.88
N GLU A 34 8.36 10.99 5.68
CA GLU A 34 8.62 12.42 5.47
C GLU A 34 7.64 13.30 6.27
N ALA A 35 6.34 13.05 6.15
CA ALA A 35 5.31 13.81 6.85
C ALA A 35 5.43 13.66 8.39
N HIS A 36 5.82 12.50 8.89
CA HIS A 36 6.09 12.33 10.32
C HIS A 36 7.33 13.14 10.76
N ALA A 37 8.37 13.22 9.92
CA ALA A 37 9.54 14.06 10.20
C ALA A 37 9.19 15.56 10.24
N GLU A 38 8.17 15.98 9.49
CA GLU A 38 7.59 17.33 9.52
C GLU A 38 6.61 17.57 10.70
N GLY A 39 6.39 16.55 11.54
CA GLY A 39 5.59 16.65 12.76
C GLY A 39 4.15 16.15 12.65
N MET A 40 3.75 15.54 11.54
CA MET A 40 2.42 14.92 11.42
C MET A 40 2.29 13.72 12.37
N THR A 41 1.17 13.63 13.07
CA THR A 41 0.95 12.55 14.05
C THR A 41 0.62 11.22 13.38
N GLU A 42 0.93 10.10 14.05
CA GLU A 42 0.56 8.75 13.58
C GLU A 42 -0.95 8.59 13.33
N VAL A 43 -1.78 9.31 14.10
CA VAL A 43 -3.25 9.26 13.97
C VAL A 43 -3.69 9.95 12.69
N GLU A 44 -3.16 11.13 12.39
CA GLU A 44 -3.44 11.85 11.15
C GLU A 44 -2.97 11.07 9.92
N LEU A 45 -1.76 10.49 9.98
CA LEU A 45 -1.23 9.63 8.92
C LEU A 45 -2.14 8.43 8.66
N SER A 46 -2.55 7.73 9.72
CA SER A 46 -3.44 6.56 9.60
C SER A 46 -4.80 6.92 8.97
N THR A 47 -5.33 8.11 9.31
CA THR A 47 -6.61 8.61 8.80
C THR A 47 -6.49 9.01 7.33
N ARG A 48 -5.45 9.77 6.95
CA ARG A 48 -5.27 10.28 5.58
C ARG A 48 -4.90 9.17 4.59
N LEU A 49 -4.07 8.23 5.01
CA LEU A 49 -3.64 7.10 4.18
C LEU A 49 -4.61 5.91 4.24
N ALA A 50 -5.68 6.01 5.06
CA ALA A 50 -6.66 4.96 5.26
C ALA A 50 -6.03 3.59 5.62
N VAL A 51 -4.99 3.61 6.46
CA VAL A 51 -4.32 2.40 6.96
C VAL A 51 -4.41 2.32 8.47
N ASN A 52 -4.25 1.12 9.02
CA ASN A 52 -4.18 0.93 10.46
C ASN A 52 -2.95 1.67 11.03
N ARG A 53 -3.09 2.27 12.22
CA ARG A 53 -1.99 2.92 12.94
C ARG A 53 -0.78 2.00 13.17
N MET A 54 -0.98 0.68 13.29
CA MET A 54 0.12 -0.28 13.40
C MET A 54 0.96 -0.35 12.11
N THR A 55 0.35 -0.19 10.94
CA THR A 55 1.06 -0.10 9.67
C THR A 55 1.95 1.14 9.65
N ILE A 56 1.43 2.29 10.11
CA ILE A 56 2.22 3.53 10.25
C ILE A 56 3.42 3.29 11.17
N ARG A 57 3.21 2.71 12.36
CA ARG A 57 4.31 2.43 13.31
C ARG A 57 5.39 1.55 12.71
N LYS A 58 5.00 0.51 11.97
CA LYS A 58 5.93 -0.36 11.25
C LYS A 58 6.77 0.41 10.23
N TRP A 59 6.17 1.31 9.44
CA TRP A 59 6.91 2.15 8.50
C TRP A 59 7.89 3.11 9.19
N LEU A 60 7.50 3.63 10.37
CA LEU A 60 8.35 4.49 11.18
C LEU A 60 9.41 3.73 12.01
N GLY A 61 9.48 2.39 11.91
CA GLY A 61 10.43 1.57 12.65
C GLY A 61 10.15 1.43 14.16
N LYS A 62 8.89 1.56 14.59
CA LYS A 62 8.44 1.50 16.00
C LYS A 62 7.59 0.27 16.35
#